data_AF-A0A6A3URH9-F1
#
_entry.id   AF-A0A6A3URH9-F1
#
_cell.length_a   1.000
_cell.length_b   1.000
_cell.length_c   1.000
_cell.angle_alpha   90.00
_cell.angle_beta   90.00
_cell.angle_gamma   90.00
#
_symmetry.space_group_name_H-M   'P 1'
#
loop_
_entity.id
_entity.type
_entity.pdbx_description
1 polymer ?
#
loop_
_entity_poly.entity_id
_entity_poly.type
_entity_poly.pdbx_seq_one_letter_code
_entity_poly.pdbx_strand_id
1 'polypeptide(L)' 'MSEVYIGPPADAAAMYPDAKFATIALVGFANVELEAGASTISSISIHEKHLSFYNVSATSW' A
#
# COMPACT_ATOMS: atom_id res chain seq x y z
N MET A 1 6.13 -7.11 14.92
CA MET A 1 6.11 -6.74 13.49
C MET A 1 4.90 -5.85 13.25
N SER A 2 5.04 -4.82 12.41
CA SER A 2 3.95 -3.93 12.00
C SER A 2 3.89 -3.89 10.47
N GLU A 3 2.70 -3.93 9.89
CA GLU A 3 2.46 -3.98 8.45
C GLU A 3 1.41 -2.96 8.03
N VAL A 4 1.56 -2.39 6.84
CA VAL A 4 0.60 -1.45 6.26
C VAL A 4 0.09 -1.97 4.93
N TYR A 5 -1.24 -2.08 4.84
CA TYR A 5 -1.95 -2.47 3.64
C TYR A 5 -2.81 -1.31 3.13
N ILE A 6 -2.86 -1.13 1.82
CA ILE A 6 -3.68 -0.10 1.16
C ILE A 6 -4.61 -0.77 0.15
N GLY A 7 -5.88 -0.41 0.22
CA GLY A 7 -6.89 -0.81 -0.77
C GLY A 7 -6.91 0.14 -1.98
N PRO A 8 -7.61 -0.23 -3.06
CA PRO A 8 -7.76 0.63 -4.23
C PRO A 8 -8.56 1.90 -3.88
N PRO A 9 -8.45 2.96 -4.71
CA PRO A 9 -9.34 4.10 -4.64
C PRO A 9 -10.81 3.67 -4.68
N ALA A 10 -11.68 4.35 -3.92
CA ALA A 10 -13.08 3.98 -3.79
C ALA A 10 -13.84 3.99 -5.14
N ASP A 11 -13.41 4.84 -6.07
CA ASP A 11 -13.98 5.05 -7.40
C ASP A 11 -13.14 4.42 -8.54
N ALA A 12 -12.18 3.55 -8.20
CA ALA A 12 -11.24 2.97 -9.16
C ALA A 12 -11.92 2.29 -10.36
N ALA A 13 -13.05 1.62 -10.15
CA ALA A 13 -13.80 0.96 -11.23
C ALA A 13 -14.41 1.95 -12.24
N ALA A 14 -14.77 3.15 -11.80
CA ALA A 14 -15.30 4.20 -12.66
C ALA A 14 -14.18 4.97 -13.37
N MET A 15 -13.08 5.24 -12.66
CA MET A 15 -11.97 6.04 -13.17
C MET A 15 -11.02 5.24 -14.07
N TYR A 16 -10.84 3.94 -13.79
CA TYR A 16 -9.91 3.05 -14.49
C TYR A 16 -10.59 1.71 -14.83
N PRO A 17 -11.55 1.69 -15.78
CA PRO A 17 -12.38 0.52 -16.06
C PRO A 17 -11.58 -0.71 -16.51
N ASP A 18 -10.42 -0.49 -17.14
CA ASP A 18 -9.55 -1.54 -17.66
C ASP A 18 -8.50 -2.03 -16.62
N ALA A 19 -8.34 -1.31 -15.51
CA ALA A 19 -7.38 -1.68 -14.48
C ALA A 19 -7.95 -2.75 -13.54
N LYS A 20 -7.11 -3.72 -13.15
CA LYS A 20 -7.43 -4.73 -12.13
C LYS A 20 -6.60 -4.45 -10.89
N PHE A 21 -7.26 -4.03 -9.83
CA PHE A 21 -6.63 -3.78 -8.54
C PHE A 21 -6.76 -4.99 -7.63
N ALA A 22 -5.75 -5.23 -6.79
CA ALA A 22 -5.89 -6.11 -5.64
C ALA A 22 -6.86 -5.49 -4.63
N THR A 23 -7.60 -6.31 -3.88
CA THR A 23 -8.49 -5.81 -2.82
C THR A 23 -7.71 -5.05 -1.74
N ILE A 24 -6.51 -5.53 -1.43
CA ILE A 24 -5.52 -4.88 -0.56
C ILE A 24 -4.11 -5.20 -1.09
N ALA A 25 -3.18 -4.25 -0.96
CA ALA A 25 -1.77 -4.42 -1.30
C ALA A 25 -0.89 -4.07 -0.08
N LEU A 26 0.10 -4.91 0.22
CA LEU A 26 1.13 -4.61 1.23
C LEU A 26 2.06 -3.52 0.69
N VAL A 27 2.14 -2.38 1.37
CA VAL A 27 2.96 -1.23 0.93
C VAL A 27 4.20 -1.00 1.79
N GLY A 28 4.30 -1.69 2.92
CA GLY A 28 5.46 -1.62 3.79
C GLY A 28 5.27 -2.41 5.08
N PHE A 29 6.40 -2.77 5.68
CA PHE A 29 6.45 -3.43 6.96
C PHE A 29 7.66 -2.94 7.76
N ALA A 30 7.56 -3.05 9.07
CA ALA A 30 8.63 -2.75 10.00
C ALA A 30 8.78 -3.89 11.01
N ASN A 31 9.99 -4.42 11.10
CA ASN A 31 10.38 -5.29 12.19
C ASN A 31 10.58 -4.44 13.43
N VAL A 32 10.01 -4.89 14.54
CA VAL A 32 10.04 -4.18 15.81
C VAL A 32 10.44 -5.20 16.87
N GLU A 33 11.56 -4.94 17.53
CA GLU A 33 12.02 -5.69 18.70
C GLU A 33 11.55 -4.93 19.96
N LEU A 34 10.84 -5.64 20.83
CA LEU A 34 10.27 -5.09 22.05
C LEU A 34 10.48 -6.07 23.20
N GLU A 35 10.98 -5.53 24.32
CA GLU A 35 11.00 -6.23 25.59
C GLU A 35 9.60 -6.31 26.21
N ALA A 36 9.41 -7.23 27.16
CA ALA A 36 8.14 -7.42 27.84
C ALA A 36 7.67 -6.12 28.52
N GLY A 37 6.47 -5.64 28.14
CA GLY A 37 5.86 -4.43 28.68
C GLY A 37 6.34 -3.11 28.06
N ALA A 38 7.29 -3.14 27.11
CA ALA A 38 7.73 -1.96 26.38
C ALA A 38 6.72 -1.57 25.27
N SER A 39 6.70 -0.28 24.94
CA SER A 39 5.97 0.26 23.78
C SER A 39 6.92 1.07 22.91
N THR A 40 6.69 1.08 21.60
CA THR A 40 7.45 1.91 20.66
C THR A 40 6.54 2.45 19.56
N ILE A 41 7.03 3.45 18.83
CA ILE A 41 6.39 3.98 17.64
C ILE A 41 7.09 3.36 16.43
N SER A 42 6.30 2.76 15.54
CA SER A 42 6.78 2.26 14.26
C SER A 42 6.36 3.22 13.15
N SER A 43 7.32 3.68 12.35
CA SER A 43 7.08 4.56 11.21
C SER A 43 7.40 3.81 9.92
N ILE A 44 6.43 3.77 9.00
CA ILE A 44 6.58 3.14 7.69
C ILE A 44 6.31 4.22 6.63
N SER A 45 7.32 4.50 5.80
CA SER A 45 7.21 5.49 4.73
C SER A 45 6.49 4.90 3.52
N ILE A 46 5.49 5.63 3.02
CA ILE A 46 4.75 5.27 1.82
C ILE A 46 5.25 6.17 0.69
N HIS A 47 5.80 5.57 -0.36
CA HIS A 47 6.28 6.27 -1.53
C HIS A 47 5.22 6.30 -2.63
N GLU A 48 5.30 7.28 -3.53
CA GLU A 48 4.38 7.43 -4.66
C GLU A 48 4.20 6.12 -5.43
N LYS A 49 5.30 5.38 -5.68
CA LYS A 49 5.26 4.11 -6.40
C LYS A 49 4.38 3.04 -5.73
N HIS A 50 4.23 3.08 -4.41
CA HIS A 50 3.33 2.17 -3.67
C HIS A 50 1.86 2.53 -3.82
N LEU A 51 1.57 3.76 -4.27
CA LEU A 51 0.23 4.29 -4.54
C LEU A 51 -0.08 4.34 -6.05
N SER A 52 0.93 4.14 -6.89
CA SER A 52 0.79 4.03 -8.35
C SER A 52 0.35 2.62 -8.76
N PHE A 53 -0.25 2.52 -9.93
CA PHE A 53 -0.54 1.26 -10.60
C PHE A 53 -0.17 1.38 -12.08
N TYR A 54 0.16 0.25 -12.72
CA TYR A 54 0.46 0.29 -14.14
C TYR A 54 -0.82 0.45 -14.96
N ASN A 55 -0.94 1.58 -15.67
CA ASN A 55 -1.99 1.85 -16.62
C ASN A 55 -1.58 1.28 -17.99
N VAL A 56 -2.16 0.13 -18.35
CA VAL A 56 -1.89 -0.55 -19.61
C VAL A 56 -2.28 0.32 -20.82
N SER A 57 -3.38 1.07 -20.73
CA SER A 57 -3.87 1.91 -21.82
C SER A 57 -2.94 3.10 -22.11
N ALA A 58 -2.28 3.63 -21.08
CA ALA A 58 -1.29 4.71 -21.21
C ALA A 58 0.15 4.18 -21.33
N THR A 59 0.37 2.87 -21.19
CA THR A 59 1.70 2.24 -21.08
C THR A 59 2.60 2.87 -20.02
N SER A 60 2.03 3.38 -18.94
CA SER A 60 2.73 4.13 -17.88
C SER A 60 2.40 3.62 -16.49
N TRP A 61 3.26 3.95 -15.53
CA TRP A 61 2.94 3.86 -14.10
C TRP A 61 2.19 5.10 -13.63
#